data_AF-A0A6I3LV92-F1
#
_entry.id   AF-A0A6I3LV92-F1
#
_cell.length_a   1.000
_cell.length_b   1.000
_cell.length_c   1.000
_cell.angle_alpha   90.00
_cell.angle_beta   90.00
_cell.angle_gamma   90.00
#
_symmetry.space_group_name_H-M   'P 1'
#
loop_
_entity.id
_entity.type
_entity.pdbx_description
1 polymer ?
#
loop_
_entity_poly.entity_id
_entity_poly.type
_entity_poly.pdbx_seq_one_letter_code
_entity_poly.pdbx_strand_id
1 'polypeptide(L)'
;MKILKGCLITIIAFILMCIVAYYFYRNNVISNLESSSKNVEENWKKYTENINLRNKELILETINDDSLQHYLKMSKDIKKEEFSRDFEYIEYKINEKLMSENIENEFNEKLNSNVDAYNQSVRAYNVYRVTFPNSLIARKTNYPKKFKYFDIIRYGIENQNPKEKRQKIDHWIKNGGKYPE
;
A
#
# COMPACT_ATOMS: atom_id res chain seq x y z
N MET A 1 34.99 -5.71 -49.72
CA MET A 1 34.41 -4.42 -49.26
C MET A 1 32.89 -4.33 -49.31
N LYS A 2 32.19 -4.73 -50.38
CA LYS A 2 30.70 -4.60 -50.46
C LYS A 2 29.95 -5.41 -49.38
N ILE A 3 30.38 -6.64 -49.11
CA ILE A 3 29.80 -7.52 -48.07
C ILE A 3 30.01 -6.93 -46.66
N LEU A 4 31.20 -6.42 -46.38
CA LEU A 4 31.54 -5.71 -45.12
C LEU A 4 30.69 -4.46 -44.92
N LYS A 5 30.45 -3.68 -45.98
CA LYS A 5 29.57 -2.49 -45.94
C LYS A 5 28.09 -2.87 -45.72
N GLY A 6 27.60 -3.94 -46.34
CA GLY A 6 26.25 -4.46 -46.12
C GLY A 6 26.04 -5.00 -44.69
N CYS A 7 27.01 -5.74 -44.16
CA CYS A 7 27.00 -6.23 -42.78
C CYS A 7 26.96 -5.06 -41.78
N LEU A 8 27.76 -4.01 -42.01
CA LEU A 8 27.74 -2.81 -41.16
C LEU A 8 26.38 -2.10 -41.17
N ILE A 9 25.74 -1.94 -42.34
CA ILE A 9 24.42 -1.31 -42.47
C ILE A 9 23.36 -2.12 -41.72
N THR A 10 23.36 -3.45 -41.86
CA THR A 10 22.41 -4.31 -41.15
C THR A 10 22.59 -4.26 -39.63
N ILE A 11 23.83 -4.23 -39.13
CA ILE A 11 24.12 -4.06 -37.69
C ILE A 11 23.60 -2.70 -37.19
N ILE A 12 23.85 -1.61 -37.92
CA ILE A 12 23.36 -0.28 -37.54
C ILE A 12 21.82 -0.27 -37.48
N ALA A 13 21.16 -0.84 -38.50
CA ALA A 13 19.70 -0.93 -38.53
C ALA A 13 19.14 -1.74 -37.34
N PHE A 14 19.78 -2.86 -36.98
CA PHE A 14 19.42 -3.66 -35.82
C PHE A 14 19.60 -2.89 -34.51
N ILE A 15 20.73 -2.20 -34.33
CA ILE A 15 20.98 -1.37 -33.14
C ILE A 15 19.91 -0.28 -33.00
N LEU A 16 19.58 0.41 -34.10
CA LEU A 16 18.52 1.42 -34.11
C LEU A 16 17.17 0.83 -33.70
N MET A 17 16.83 -0.35 -34.22
CA MET A 17 15.61 -1.07 -33.84
C MET A 17 15.59 -1.40 -32.34
N CYS A 18 16.70 -1.88 -31.77
CA CYS A 18 16.81 -2.15 -30.35
C CYS A 18 16.66 -0.89 -29.49
N ILE A 19 17.23 0.25 -29.92
CA ILE A 19 17.10 1.54 -29.22
C ILE A 19 15.64 1.99 -29.21
N VAL A 20 14.95 1.89 -30.34
CA VAL A 20 13.54 2.26 -30.46
C VAL A 20 12.68 1.36 -29.57
N ALA A 21 12.87 0.04 -29.63
CA ALA A 21 12.15 -0.91 -28.79
C ALA A 21 12.38 -0.64 -27.29
N TYR A 22 13.62 -0.37 -26.89
CA TYR A 22 13.96 0.00 -25.52
C TYR A 22 13.26 1.29 -25.08
N TYR A 23 13.20 2.31 -25.94
CA TYR A 23 12.54 3.56 -25.63
C TYR A 23 11.04 3.37 -25.39
N PHE A 24 10.35 2.62 -26.26
CA PHE A 24 8.93 2.29 -26.07
C PHE A 24 8.70 1.48 -24.79
N TYR A 25 9.50 0.46 -24.55
CA TYR A 25 9.41 -0.34 -23.34
C TYR A 25 9.62 0.50 -22.08
N ARG A 26 10.63 1.38 -22.08
CA ARG A 26 10.90 2.31 -20.97
C ARG A 26 9.70 3.21 -20.70
N ASN A 27 9.11 3.79 -21.72
CA ASN A 27 7.95 4.66 -21.55
C ASN A 27 6.74 3.90 -21.01
N ASN A 28 6.52 2.67 -21.48
CA ASN A 28 5.48 1.79 -20.93
C ASN A 28 5.72 1.48 -19.44
N VAL A 29 6.96 1.18 -19.05
CA VAL A 29 7.30 0.93 -17.64
C VAL A 29 7.03 2.16 -16.78
N ILE A 30 7.44 3.35 -17.23
CA ILE A 30 7.21 4.62 -16.52
C ILE A 30 5.72 4.90 -16.39
N SER A 31 4.95 4.76 -17.47
CA SER A 31 3.50 4.99 -17.46
C SER A 31 2.77 4.04 -16.51
N ASN A 32 3.15 2.76 -16.49
CA ASN A 32 2.57 1.79 -15.55
C ASN A 32 2.95 2.07 -14.09
N LEU A 33 4.17 2.53 -13.81
CA LEU A 33 4.57 2.97 -12.47
C LEU A 33 3.75 4.19 -12.03
N GLU A 34 3.53 5.15 -12.93
CA GLU A 34 2.70 6.32 -12.66
C GLU A 34 1.26 5.93 -12.34
N SER A 35 0.64 5.14 -13.23
CA SER A 35 -0.75 4.69 -13.08
C SER A 35 -0.95 3.87 -11.81
N SER A 36 -0.04 2.93 -11.52
CA SER A 36 -0.14 2.12 -10.31
C SER A 36 0.15 2.91 -9.03
N SER A 37 1.06 3.89 -9.04
CA SER A 37 1.28 4.81 -7.91
C SER A 37 0.03 5.63 -7.62
N LYS A 38 -0.57 6.25 -8.66
CA LYS A 38 -1.81 7.02 -8.52
C LYS A 38 -2.95 6.16 -8.00
N ASN A 39 -3.08 4.92 -8.47
CA ASN A 39 -4.10 4.00 -7.97
C ASN A 39 -3.93 3.71 -6.46
N VAL A 40 -2.69 3.53 -5.98
CA VAL A 40 -2.43 3.37 -4.53
C VAL A 40 -2.86 4.61 -3.76
N GLU A 41 -2.48 5.80 -4.24
CA GLU A 41 -2.82 7.10 -3.63
C GLU A 41 -4.34 7.33 -3.62
N GLU A 42 -5.05 7.00 -4.69
CA GLU A 42 -6.50 7.11 -4.78
C GLU A 42 -7.23 6.16 -3.83
N ASN A 43 -6.78 4.89 -3.73
CA ASN A 43 -7.36 3.94 -2.79
C ASN A 43 -7.10 4.35 -1.34
N TRP A 44 -5.91 4.89 -1.05
CA TRP A 44 -5.60 5.47 0.24
C TRP A 44 -6.50 6.67 0.58
N LYS A 45 -6.71 7.57 -0.38
CA LYS A 45 -7.59 8.73 -0.21
C LYS A 45 -9.03 8.30 0.08
N LYS A 46 -9.59 7.37 -0.70
CA LYS A 46 -10.94 6.82 -0.48
C LYS A 46 -11.09 6.20 0.91
N TYR A 47 -10.09 5.41 1.32
CA TYR A 47 -10.06 4.81 2.64
C TYR A 47 -10.06 5.89 3.75
N THR A 48 -9.15 6.86 3.67
CA THR A 48 -9.02 7.92 4.69
C THR A 48 -10.24 8.84 4.74
N GLU A 49 -10.94 9.07 3.62
CA GLU A 49 -12.22 9.77 3.58
C GLU A 49 -13.29 9.03 4.40
N ASN A 50 -13.45 7.71 4.20
CA ASN A 50 -14.42 6.92 4.97
C ASN A 50 -14.05 6.81 6.46
N ILE A 51 -12.76 6.74 6.79
CA ILE A 51 -12.26 6.84 8.16
C ILE A 51 -12.68 8.16 8.81
N ASN A 52 -12.54 9.28 8.09
CA ASN A 52 -12.90 10.57 8.61
C ASN A 52 -14.43 10.73 8.76
N LEU A 53 -15.23 10.11 7.89
CA LEU A 53 -16.70 10.08 8.02
C LEU A 53 -17.11 9.28 9.26
N ARG A 54 -16.66 8.02 9.36
CA ARG A 54 -16.88 7.18 10.54
C ARG A 54 -16.48 7.89 11.83
N ASN A 55 -15.30 8.51 11.88
CA ASN A 55 -14.85 9.19 13.08
C ASN A 55 -15.75 10.36 13.48
N LYS A 56 -16.34 11.08 12.52
CA LYS A 56 -17.28 12.17 12.81
C LYS A 56 -18.55 11.61 13.45
N GLU A 57 -19.09 10.52 12.93
CA GLU A 57 -20.29 9.88 13.48
C GLU A 57 -20.04 9.31 14.87
N LEU A 58 -18.94 8.57 15.05
CA LEU A 58 -18.56 8.06 16.36
C LEU A 58 -18.42 9.17 17.39
N ILE A 59 -17.78 10.30 17.05
CA ILE A 59 -17.66 11.45 17.97
C ILE A 59 -19.03 12.02 18.37
N LEU A 60 -20.04 11.97 17.48
CA LEU A 60 -21.40 12.44 17.78
C LEU A 60 -22.15 11.44 18.68
N GLU A 61 -21.90 10.15 18.54
CA GLU A 61 -22.62 9.07 19.23
C GLU A 61 -21.97 8.65 20.56
N THR A 62 -20.64 8.71 20.68
CA THR A 62 -19.89 8.22 21.86
C THR A 62 -19.48 9.35 22.79
N ILE A 63 -20.41 9.73 23.66
CA ILE A 63 -20.21 10.83 24.61
C ILE A 63 -19.35 10.41 25.84
N ASN A 64 -19.23 9.11 26.17
CA ASN A 64 -18.75 8.67 27.49
C ASN A 64 -17.53 7.71 27.58
N ASP A 65 -16.91 7.22 26.48
CA ASP A 65 -15.64 6.46 26.58
C ASP A 65 -14.42 7.37 26.32
N ASP A 66 -13.73 7.75 27.40
CA ASP A 66 -12.51 8.54 27.38
C ASP A 66 -11.40 7.91 26.52
N SER A 67 -11.30 6.58 26.50
CA SER A 67 -10.29 5.85 25.74
C SER A 67 -10.57 5.90 24.25
N LEU A 68 -11.80 5.64 23.83
CA LEU A 68 -12.21 5.74 22.43
C LEU A 68 -12.06 7.18 21.92
N GLN A 69 -12.48 8.18 22.71
CA GLN A 69 -12.29 9.60 22.36
C GLN A 69 -10.81 9.96 22.21
N HIS A 70 -9.94 9.44 23.08
CA HIS A 70 -8.50 9.63 22.97
C HIS A 70 -7.98 9.13 21.61
N TYR A 71 -8.32 7.90 21.21
CA TYR A 71 -7.86 7.34 19.94
C TYR A 71 -8.50 8.01 18.71
N LEU A 72 -9.76 8.44 18.79
CA LEU A 72 -10.40 9.23 17.74
C LEU A 72 -9.69 10.58 17.54
N LYS A 73 -9.28 11.24 18.63
CA LYS A 73 -8.46 12.45 18.58
C LYS A 73 -7.09 12.19 17.97
N MET A 74 -6.39 11.13 18.39
CA MET A 74 -5.12 10.74 17.77
C MET A 74 -5.26 10.45 16.28
N SER A 75 -6.34 9.77 15.88
CA SER A 75 -6.64 9.49 14.47
C SER A 75 -6.89 10.79 13.71
N LYS A 76 -7.49 11.81 14.31
CA LYS A 76 -7.66 13.13 13.69
C LYS A 76 -6.33 13.86 13.49
N ASP A 77 -5.46 13.82 14.50
CA ASP A 77 -4.22 14.62 14.54
C ASP A 77 -3.07 13.98 13.74
N ILE A 78 -3.11 12.68 13.48
CA ILE A 78 -2.09 12.01 12.66
C ILE A 78 -2.18 12.44 11.20
N LYS A 79 -1.03 12.72 10.59
CA LYS A 79 -0.92 12.98 9.15
C LYS A 79 -1.31 11.74 8.37
N LYS A 80 -2.34 11.84 7.54
CA LYS A 80 -2.84 10.75 6.67
C LYS A 80 -2.42 10.92 5.21
N GLU A 81 -1.26 11.51 4.95
CA GLU A 81 -0.71 11.66 3.59
C GLU A 81 -0.37 10.30 2.97
N GLU A 82 0.13 9.37 3.78
CA GLU A 82 0.40 7.98 3.41
C GLU A 82 0.13 7.05 4.59
N PHE A 83 0.09 5.74 4.31
CA PHE A 83 -0.01 4.72 5.36
C PHE A 83 1.18 4.80 6.33
N SER A 84 0.87 4.82 7.62
CA SER A 84 1.85 4.67 8.69
C SER A 84 1.46 3.54 9.65
N ARG A 85 2.46 2.98 10.30
CA ARG A 85 2.26 1.92 11.30
C ARG A 85 1.53 2.46 12.54
N ASP A 86 1.76 3.71 12.87
CA ASP A 86 1.08 4.38 13.98
C ASP A 86 -0.40 4.60 13.65
N PHE A 87 -0.71 4.97 12.41
CA PHE A 87 -2.09 5.06 11.94
C PHE A 87 -2.81 3.71 12.06
N GLU A 88 -2.20 2.62 11.58
CA GLU A 88 -2.78 1.28 11.73
C GLU A 88 -2.98 0.90 13.21
N TYR A 89 -2.03 1.22 14.08
CA TYR A 89 -2.19 0.92 15.50
C TYR A 89 -3.34 1.70 16.15
N ILE A 90 -3.52 2.98 15.78
CA ILE A 90 -4.65 3.78 16.24
C ILE A 90 -5.97 3.17 15.76
N GLU A 91 -6.05 2.79 14.49
CA GLU A 91 -7.24 2.16 13.92
C GLU A 91 -7.58 0.80 14.55
N TYR A 92 -6.56 0.00 14.84
CA TYR A 92 -6.69 -1.22 15.63
C TYR A 92 -7.32 -0.93 17.00
N LYS A 93 -6.84 0.11 17.71
CA LYS A 93 -7.37 0.47 19.03
C LYS A 93 -8.79 0.99 19.00
N ILE A 94 -9.16 1.75 17.98
CA ILE A 94 -10.55 2.16 17.76
C ILE A 94 -11.43 0.92 17.55
N ASN A 95 -11.04 0.02 16.65
CA ASN A 95 -11.83 -1.19 16.39
C ASN A 95 -11.94 -2.11 17.62
N GLU A 96 -10.85 -2.33 18.34
CA GLU A 96 -10.83 -3.10 19.60
C GLU A 96 -11.84 -2.54 20.61
N LYS A 97 -11.91 -1.21 20.73
CA LYS A 97 -12.86 -0.53 21.62
C LYS A 97 -14.31 -0.67 21.18
N LEU A 98 -14.60 -0.40 19.92
CA LEU A 98 -15.95 -0.58 19.36
C LEU A 98 -16.46 -2.01 19.56
N MET A 99 -15.59 -3.01 19.36
CA MET A 99 -15.92 -4.41 19.61
C MET A 99 -16.17 -4.69 21.10
N SER A 100 -15.32 -4.18 21.99
CA SER A 100 -15.49 -4.39 23.44
C SER A 100 -16.76 -3.77 24.01
N GLU A 101 -17.23 -2.67 23.40
CA GLU A 101 -18.44 -1.95 23.81
C GLU A 101 -19.69 -2.39 23.05
N ASN A 102 -19.56 -3.36 22.12
CA ASN A 102 -20.62 -3.79 21.21
C ASN A 102 -21.27 -2.63 20.44
N ILE A 103 -20.47 -1.63 20.04
CA ILE A 103 -20.93 -0.50 19.24
C ILE A 103 -20.95 -0.95 17.77
N GLU A 104 -22.15 -1.07 17.22
CA GLU A 104 -22.33 -1.34 15.80
C GLU A 104 -21.78 -0.19 14.96
N ASN A 105 -21.15 -0.53 13.82
CA ASN A 105 -20.55 0.45 12.94
C ASN A 105 -20.85 0.10 11.48
N GLU A 106 -21.69 0.92 10.84
CA GLU A 106 -22.11 0.73 9.46
C GLU A 106 -20.95 0.87 8.44
N PHE A 107 -19.83 1.49 8.83
CA PHE A 107 -18.66 1.65 7.97
C PHE A 107 -17.82 0.38 7.88
N ASN A 108 -18.06 -0.65 8.71
CA ASN A 108 -17.21 -1.84 8.78
C ASN A 108 -16.99 -2.50 7.41
N GLU A 109 -18.06 -2.80 6.68
CA GLU A 109 -17.96 -3.43 5.35
C GLU A 109 -17.23 -2.54 4.35
N LYS A 110 -17.56 -1.25 4.33
CA LYS A 110 -16.96 -0.27 3.41
C LYS A 110 -15.47 -0.09 3.68
N LEU A 111 -15.08 0.00 4.94
CA LEU A 111 -13.68 0.11 5.36
C LEU A 111 -12.91 -1.17 5.07
N ASN A 112 -13.50 -2.35 5.30
CA ASN A 112 -12.89 -3.62 4.92
C ASN A 112 -12.63 -3.70 3.41
N SER A 113 -13.61 -3.32 2.59
CA SER A 113 -13.46 -3.25 1.13
C SER A 113 -12.37 -2.26 0.71
N ASN A 114 -12.27 -1.10 1.37
CA ASN A 114 -11.22 -0.11 1.12
C ASN A 114 -9.83 -0.62 1.51
N VAL A 115 -9.69 -1.31 2.64
CA VAL A 115 -8.43 -1.95 3.06
C VAL A 115 -8.00 -2.98 2.01
N ASP A 116 -8.93 -3.78 1.49
CA ASP A 116 -8.63 -4.78 0.46
C ASP A 116 -8.19 -4.15 -0.86
N ALA A 117 -8.92 -3.14 -1.34
CA ALA A 117 -8.55 -2.40 -2.54
C ALA A 117 -7.17 -1.73 -2.40
N TYR A 118 -6.91 -1.09 -1.25
CA TYR A 118 -5.62 -0.49 -0.95
C TYR A 118 -4.51 -1.54 -0.93
N ASN A 119 -4.64 -2.60 -0.15
CA ASN A 119 -3.64 -3.66 -0.03
C ASN A 119 -3.36 -4.34 -1.38
N GLN A 120 -4.39 -4.58 -2.18
CA GLN A 120 -4.24 -5.15 -3.53
C GLN A 120 -3.46 -4.21 -4.44
N SER A 121 -3.78 -2.91 -4.46
CA SER A 121 -3.06 -1.92 -5.26
C SER A 121 -1.59 -1.77 -4.83
N VAL A 122 -1.32 -1.80 -3.52
CA VAL A 122 0.05 -1.77 -2.97
C VAL A 122 0.84 -2.99 -3.41
N ARG A 123 0.25 -4.19 -3.32
CA ARG A 123 0.90 -5.44 -3.78
C ARG A 123 1.21 -5.37 -5.27
N ALA A 124 0.24 -4.95 -6.09
CA ALA A 124 0.43 -4.81 -7.53
C ALA A 124 1.58 -3.85 -7.86
N TYR A 125 1.61 -2.67 -7.26
CA TYR A 125 2.70 -1.70 -7.44
C TYR A 125 4.05 -2.29 -7.01
N ASN A 126 4.13 -2.82 -5.79
CA ASN A 126 5.37 -3.32 -5.22
C ASN A 126 5.95 -4.46 -6.06
N VAL A 127 5.12 -5.42 -6.48
CA VAL A 127 5.51 -6.53 -7.36
C VAL A 127 5.98 -5.99 -8.71
N TYR A 128 5.16 -5.18 -9.38
CA TYR A 128 5.49 -4.64 -10.71
C TYR A 128 6.83 -3.90 -10.73
N ARG A 129 7.10 -3.12 -9.68
CA ARG A 129 8.33 -2.33 -9.53
C ARG A 129 9.57 -3.19 -9.36
N VAL A 130 9.49 -4.34 -8.68
CA VAL A 130 10.66 -5.21 -8.41
C VAL A 130 10.87 -6.28 -9.47
N THR A 131 9.86 -6.59 -10.28
CA THR A 131 9.93 -7.55 -11.39
C THR A 131 10.99 -7.14 -12.43
N PHE A 132 11.79 -8.10 -12.90
CA PHE A 132 12.72 -7.90 -14.00
C PHE A 132 11.97 -7.98 -15.36
N PRO A 133 12.27 -7.12 -16.36
CA PRO A 133 13.28 -6.07 -16.37
C PRO A 133 12.81 -4.69 -15.84
N ASN A 134 11.54 -4.54 -15.44
CA ASN A 134 10.97 -3.28 -14.96
C ASN A 134 11.84 -2.61 -13.88
N SER A 135 12.39 -3.41 -12.95
CA SER A 135 13.19 -2.94 -11.83
C SER A 135 14.44 -2.17 -12.23
N LEU A 136 15.06 -2.46 -13.38
CA LEU A 136 16.20 -1.69 -13.90
C LEU A 136 15.81 -0.25 -14.25
N ILE A 137 14.60 -0.08 -14.79
CA ILE A 137 14.06 1.21 -15.20
C ILE A 137 13.52 1.94 -13.98
N ALA A 138 12.73 1.26 -13.14
CA ALA A 138 12.13 1.81 -11.93
C ALA A 138 13.16 2.41 -10.96
N ARG A 139 14.35 1.80 -10.85
CA ARG A 139 15.47 2.31 -10.03
C ARG A 139 15.95 3.72 -10.45
N LYS A 140 15.71 4.12 -11.69
CA LYS A 140 16.12 5.42 -12.26
C LYS A 140 14.98 6.46 -12.25
N THR A 141 13.85 6.16 -11.61
CA THR A 141 12.69 7.04 -11.53
C THR A 141 12.52 7.59 -10.11
N ASN A 142 11.70 8.64 -9.97
CA ASN A 142 11.37 9.26 -8.68
C ASN A 142 10.15 8.62 -7.98
N TYR A 143 9.57 7.55 -8.55
CA TYR A 143 8.43 6.89 -7.93
C TYR A 143 8.80 6.16 -6.63
N PRO A 144 7.87 6.02 -5.68
CA PRO A 144 8.13 5.41 -4.38
C PRO A 144 8.84 4.06 -4.47
N LYS A 145 9.83 3.82 -3.62
CA LYS A 145 10.58 2.54 -3.63
C LYS A 145 9.70 1.34 -3.28
N LYS A 146 8.72 1.56 -2.41
CA LYS A 146 7.68 0.63 -1.99
C LYS A 146 6.57 1.41 -1.29
N PHE A 147 5.34 0.92 -1.39
CA PHE A 147 4.28 1.29 -0.45
C PHE A 147 4.18 0.26 0.66
N LYS A 148 3.75 0.71 1.84
CA LYS A 148 3.41 -0.15 2.98
C LYS A 148 1.92 -0.53 2.86
N TYR A 149 1.50 -1.61 3.49
CA TYR A 149 0.13 -2.10 3.46
C TYR A 149 -0.30 -2.54 4.86
N PHE A 150 -1.61 -2.75 5.07
CA PHE A 150 -2.17 -3.23 6.34
C PHE A 150 -1.82 -4.70 6.56
N ASP A 151 -1.39 -5.03 7.77
CA ASP A 151 -0.97 -6.39 8.12
C ASP A 151 -2.14 -7.27 8.63
N ILE A 152 -3.16 -6.64 9.26
CA ILE A 152 -4.20 -7.38 10.01
C ILE A 152 -5.59 -6.74 9.94
N ILE A 153 -5.70 -5.42 9.88
CA ILE A 153 -6.97 -4.72 10.18
C ILE A 153 -8.16 -5.29 9.42
N ARG A 154 -9.14 -5.75 10.20
CA ARG A 154 -10.51 -6.06 9.80
C ARG A 154 -11.48 -5.42 10.77
N TYR A 155 -12.35 -4.59 10.22
CA TYR A 155 -13.36 -3.88 10.99
C TYR A 155 -14.53 -4.80 11.34
N GLY A 156 -15.03 -4.67 12.56
CA GLY A 156 -16.16 -5.47 13.07
C GLY A 156 -15.81 -6.88 13.55
N ILE A 157 -14.51 -7.21 13.64
CA ILE A 157 -14.03 -8.46 14.25
C ILE A 157 -12.85 -8.19 15.17
N GLU A 158 -12.53 -9.17 16.03
CA GLU A 158 -11.33 -9.14 16.85
C GLU A 158 -10.08 -9.30 15.96
N ASN A 159 -9.12 -8.40 16.13
CA ASN A 159 -7.85 -8.42 15.42
C ASN A 159 -6.72 -8.78 16.38
N GLN A 160 -5.66 -9.40 15.88
CA GLN A 160 -4.41 -9.44 16.63
C GLN A 160 -3.76 -8.05 16.65
N ASN A 161 -3.09 -7.71 17.76
CA ASN A 161 -2.32 -6.47 17.87
C ASN A 161 -1.23 -6.39 16.76
N PRO A 162 -1.26 -5.35 15.89
CA PRO A 162 -0.32 -5.23 14.77
C PRO A 162 1.13 -5.07 15.22
N LYS A 163 1.40 -4.53 16.42
CA LYS A 163 2.77 -4.44 16.95
C LYS A 163 3.32 -5.81 17.33
N GLU A 164 2.52 -6.64 18.00
CA GLU A 164 2.92 -7.98 18.42
C GLU A 164 3.12 -8.92 17.24
N LYS A 165 2.22 -8.90 16.24
CA LYS A 165 2.39 -9.71 15.03
C LYS A 165 3.68 -9.36 14.31
N ARG A 166 3.99 -8.07 14.17
CA ARG A 166 5.25 -7.62 13.57
C ARG A 166 6.48 -8.11 14.34
N GLN A 167 6.44 -8.07 15.67
CA GLN A 167 7.53 -8.60 16.48
C GLN A 167 7.71 -10.10 16.26
N LYS A 168 6.62 -10.88 16.18
CA LYS A 168 6.67 -12.31 15.86
C LYS A 168 7.28 -12.56 14.47
N ILE A 169 6.87 -11.78 13.46
CA ILE A 169 7.40 -11.86 12.10
C ILE A 169 8.89 -11.49 12.08
N ASP A 170 9.29 -10.39 12.71
CA ASP A 170 10.69 -9.94 12.78
C ASP A 170 11.57 -10.97 13.49
N HIS A 171 11.06 -11.60 14.55
CA HIS A 171 11.74 -12.70 15.23
C HIS A 171 11.90 -13.92 14.31
N TRP A 172 10.84 -14.31 13.59
CA TRP A 172 10.90 -15.41 12.62
C TRP A 172 11.89 -15.13 11.48
N ILE A 173 11.93 -13.90 10.94
CA ILE A 173 12.90 -13.51 9.90
C ILE A 173 14.35 -13.67 10.41
N LYS A 174 14.60 -13.33 11.67
CA LYS A 174 15.95 -13.41 12.27
C LYS A 174 16.36 -14.83 12.65
N ASN A 175 15.42 -15.60 13.21
CA ASN A 175 15.73 -16.85 13.92
C ASN A 175 15.21 -18.10 13.20
N GLY A 176 14.44 -17.95 12.12
CA GLY A 176 13.82 -19.06 11.40
C GLY A 176 12.70 -19.74 12.21
N GLY A 177 12.33 -20.97 11.78
CA GLY A 177 11.30 -21.79 12.43
C GLY A 177 9.93 -21.73 11.74
N LYS A 178 8.87 -22.14 12.47
CA LYS A 178 7.49 -22.13 11.95
C LYS A 178 7.05 -20.68 11.72
N TYR A 179 6.44 -20.42 10.57
CA TYR A 179 5.87 -19.11 10.26
C TYR A 179 4.82 -18.74 11.32
N PRO A 180 4.89 -17.54 11.92
CA PRO A 180 3.93 -17.12 12.93
C PRO A 180 2.56 -16.93 12.28
N GLU A 181 1.56 -17.64 12.81
CA GLU A 181 0.13 -17.46 12.48
C GLU A 181 -0.38 -16.10 12.99
#